data_AF-A0A2T5IX96-F1
#
_entry.id   AF-A0A2T5IX96-F1
#
_cell.length_a   1.000
_cell.length_b   1.000
_cell.length_c   1.000
_cell.angle_alpha   90.00
_cell.angle_beta   90.00
_cell.angle_gamma   90.00
#
_symmetry.space_group_name_H-M   'P 1'
#
loop_
_entity.id
_entity.type
_entity.pdbx_description
1 polymer ?
#
loop_
_entity_poly.entity_id
_entity_poly.type
_entity_poly.pdbx_seq_one_letter_code
_entity_poly.pdbx_strand_id
1 'polypeptide(L)'
;MISSREDFRESLKRRESQALRDVYFYKEFFIVICCGGAGFWLPYLANWDTSLIEPKSVFTFGLATLAVIFDSRFFTKSSGDETLSDLNKLIVIIGIFVSVLILWKSVSSRSYLLAFCGLFWVVLTWFYDRINHSKYNIVNSKNSLGGEV
;
A
#
# COMPACT_ATOMS: atom_id res chain seq x y z
N MET A 1 -27.51 -11.95 9.34
CA MET A 1 -26.57 -10.82 9.10
C MET A 1 -25.10 -11.15 9.41
N ILE A 2 -24.74 -12.43 9.64
CA ILE A 2 -23.37 -12.87 9.98
C ILE A 2 -22.59 -13.35 8.74
N SER A 3 -23.26 -13.72 7.63
CA SER A 3 -22.60 -14.26 6.44
C SER A 3 -21.62 -13.28 5.77
N SER A 4 -21.94 -11.97 5.70
CA SER A 4 -21.09 -11.02 4.96
C SER A 4 -19.70 -10.76 5.56
N ARG A 5 -19.52 -10.95 6.88
CA ARG A 5 -18.21 -10.73 7.54
C ARG A 5 -17.26 -11.89 7.32
N GLU A 6 -17.77 -13.12 7.38
CA GLU A 6 -16.97 -14.32 7.14
C GLU A 6 -16.56 -14.40 5.66
N ASP A 7 -17.49 -14.07 4.76
CA ASP A 7 -17.23 -13.97 3.32
C ASP A 7 -16.16 -12.90 2.97
N PHE A 8 -16.17 -11.75 3.66
CA PHE A 8 -15.14 -10.71 3.46
C PHE A 8 -13.75 -11.17 3.96
N ARG A 9 -13.68 -11.81 5.13
CA ARG A 9 -12.40 -12.26 5.69
C ARG A 9 -11.79 -13.39 4.87
N GLU A 10 -12.61 -14.31 4.39
CA GLU A 10 -12.15 -15.39 3.51
C GLU A 10 -11.70 -14.88 2.15
N SER A 11 -12.43 -13.94 1.54
CA SER A 11 -12.03 -13.33 0.27
C SER A 11 -10.74 -12.53 0.41
N LEU A 12 -10.54 -11.79 1.51
CA LEU A 12 -9.29 -11.07 1.77
C LEU A 12 -8.11 -12.04 1.92
N LYS A 13 -8.26 -13.12 2.70
CA LYS A 13 -7.22 -14.15 2.85
C LYS A 13 -6.85 -14.81 1.51
N ARG A 14 -7.83 -15.07 0.65
CA ARG A 14 -7.59 -15.64 -0.69
C ARG A 14 -6.81 -14.66 -1.57
N ARG A 15 -7.18 -13.37 -1.56
CA ARG A 15 -6.46 -12.32 -2.29
C ARG A 15 -5.03 -12.14 -1.80
N GLU A 16 -4.83 -12.13 -0.48
CA GLU A 16 -3.51 -12.06 0.14
C GLU A 16 -2.63 -13.25 -0.29
N SER A 17 -3.15 -14.48 -0.16
CA SER A 17 -2.44 -15.69 -0.58
C SER A 17 -2.09 -15.68 -2.08
N GLN A 18 -2.99 -15.15 -2.92
CA GLN A 18 -2.75 -15.00 -4.36
C GLN A 18 -1.67 -13.96 -4.66
N ALA A 19 -1.74 -12.79 -4.02
CA ALA A 19 -0.75 -11.72 -4.19
C ALA A 19 0.65 -12.17 -3.75
N LEU A 20 0.75 -12.88 -2.61
CA LEU A 20 2.01 -13.44 -2.12
C LEU A 20 2.55 -14.60 -2.96
N ARG A 21 1.76 -15.16 -3.88
CA ARG A 21 2.22 -16.15 -4.86
C ARG A 21 2.60 -15.52 -6.20
N ASP A 22 2.19 -14.28 -6.45
CA ASP A 22 2.47 -13.59 -7.72
C ASP A 22 3.85 -12.91 -7.68
N VAL A 23 4.74 -13.30 -8.59
CA VAL A 23 6.06 -12.68 -8.75
C VAL A 23 5.95 -11.19 -9.10
N TYR A 24 4.89 -10.77 -9.79
CA TYR A 24 4.67 -9.35 -10.10
C TYR A 24 4.45 -8.51 -8.85
N PHE A 25 3.84 -9.07 -7.81
CA PHE A 25 3.65 -8.39 -6.53
C PHE A 25 4.98 -8.02 -5.89
N TYR A 26 5.92 -8.98 -5.85
CA TYR A 26 7.26 -8.74 -5.31
C TYR A 26 8.04 -7.75 -6.16
N LYS A 27 7.95 -7.82 -7.49
CA LYS A 27 8.60 -6.83 -8.38
C LYS A 27 8.13 -5.41 -8.08
N GLU A 28 6.83 -5.20 -7.96
CA GLU A 28 6.26 -3.89 -7.62
C GLU A 28 6.68 -3.44 -6.22
N PHE A 29 6.67 -4.34 -5.23
CA PHE A 29 7.17 -4.04 -3.89
C PHE A 29 8.64 -3.59 -3.90
N PHE A 30 9.52 -4.34 -4.57
CA PHE A 30 10.94 -3.98 -4.68
C PHE A 30 11.14 -2.66 -5.42
N ILE A 31 10.40 -2.39 -6.49
CA ILE A 31 10.51 -1.11 -7.20
C ILE A 31 10.05 0.05 -6.30
N VAL A 32 8.92 -0.07 -5.62
CA VAL A 32 8.39 1.01 -4.77
C VAL A 32 9.29 1.26 -3.55
N ILE A 33 9.77 0.19 -2.89
CA ILE A 33 10.58 0.33 -1.67
C ILE A 33 12.05 0.59 -1.96
N CYS A 34 12.68 -0.15 -2.87
CA CYS A 34 14.09 0.05 -3.18
C CYS A 34 14.28 1.25 -4.09
N CYS A 35 13.62 1.32 -5.24
CA CYS A 35 13.80 2.46 -6.15
C CYS A 35 13.12 3.73 -5.63
N GLY A 36 11.87 3.63 -5.15
CA GLY A 36 11.17 4.78 -4.58
C GLY A 36 11.80 5.26 -3.27
N GLY A 37 12.29 4.34 -2.43
CA GLY A 37 12.94 4.66 -1.17
C GLY A 37 14.39 5.14 -1.28
N ALA A 38 14.96 5.19 -2.50
CA ALA A 38 16.34 5.62 -2.72
C ALA A 38 16.67 6.96 -2.05
N GLY A 39 15.69 7.87 -1.96
CA GLY A 39 15.85 9.16 -1.30
C GLY A 39 16.23 9.12 0.19
N PHE A 40 16.02 7.99 0.90
CA PHE A 40 16.39 7.89 2.33
C PHE A 40 17.52 6.89 2.62
N TRP A 41 17.71 5.84 1.81
CA TRP A 41 18.80 4.87 2.03
C TRP A 41 20.05 5.14 1.20
N LEU A 42 19.93 5.78 0.02
CA LEU A 42 21.09 6.09 -0.83
C LEU A 42 22.04 7.11 -0.18
N PRO A 43 21.56 8.19 0.49
CA PRO A 43 22.43 9.10 1.22
C PRO A 43 23.29 8.40 2.28
N TYR A 44 22.71 7.44 3.00
CA TYR A 44 23.41 6.63 3.98
C TYR A 44 24.53 5.78 3.34
N LEU A 45 24.28 5.13 2.21
CA LEU A 45 25.32 4.38 1.48
C LEU A 45 26.41 5.28 0.89
N ALA A 46 26.07 6.52 0.56
CA ALA A 46 27.01 7.51 0.05
C ALA A 46 27.87 8.17 1.14
N ASN A 47 27.75 7.74 2.41
CA ASN A 47 28.38 8.35 3.59
C ASN A 47 28.09 9.86 3.72
N TRP A 48 26.93 10.31 3.24
CA TRP A 48 26.42 11.62 3.62
C TRP A 48 25.95 11.47 5.06
N ASP A 49 26.36 12.37 5.94
CA ASP A 49 26.24 12.31 7.41
C ASP A 49 24.77 12.28 7.88
N THR A 50 24.07 11.20 7.52
CA THR A 50 22.62 11.04 7.47
C THR A 50 22.30 9.63 7.94
N SER A 51 21.30 9.52 8.80
CA SER A 51 20.82 8.23 9.29
C SER A 51 19.94 7.55 8.23
N LEU A 52 19.97 6.22 8.17
CA LEU A 52 19.15 5.41 7.26
C LEU A 52 17.63 5.71 7.37
N ILE A 53 17.15 6.12 8.54
CA ILE A 53 15.73 6.42 8.81
C ILE A 53 15.60 7.87 9.29
N GLU A 54 16.13 8.83 8.55
CA GLU A 54 15.98 10.23 8.90
C GLU A 54 14.50 10.66 8.79
N PRO A 55 13.87 11.25 9.84
CA PRO A 55 12.45 11.57 9.84
C PRO A 55 11.98 12.42 8.66
N LYS A 56 12.81 13.35 8.17
CA LYS A 56 12.49 14.19 7.02
C LYS A 56 12.47 13.39 5.71
N SER A 57 13.49 12.58 5.48
CA SER A 57 13.60 11.75 4.28
C SER A 57 12.48 10.73 4.23
N VAL A 58 12.17 10.10 5.36
CA VAL A 58 11.04 9.16 5.50
C VAL A 58 9.69 9.86 5.30
N PHE A 59 9.50 11.07 5.84
CA PHE A 59 8.29 11.86 5.63
C PHE A 59 8.06 12.15 4.14
N THR A 60 9.09 12.60 3.43
CA THR A 60 8.99 12.96 2.01
C THR A 60 8.68 11.75 1.13
N PHE A 61 9.38 10.63 1.37
CA PHE A 61 9.09 9.36 0.72
C PHE A 61 7.68 8.85 1.00
N GLY A 62 7.27 8.89 2.28
CA GLY A 62 5.94 8.47 2.71
C GLY A 62 4.85 9.28 2.03
N LEU A 63 4.97 10.61 2.00
CA LEU A 63 4.03 11.50 1.32
C LEU A 63 3.92 11.22 -0.18
N ALA A 64 5.06 11.04 -0.86
CA ALA A 64 5.06 10.70 -2.28
C ALA A 64 4.35 9.35 -2.54
N THR A 65 4.65 8.34 -1.73
CA THR A 65 4.02 7.00 -1.85
C THR A 65 2.52 7.06 -1.58
N LEU A 66 2.09 7.78 -0.54
CA LEU A 66 0.68 7.96 -0.22
C LEU A 66 -0.06 8.75 -1.31
N ALA A 67 0.59 9.74 -1.93
CA ALA A 67 0.02 10.48 -3.05
C ALA A 67 -0.21 9.59 -4.28
N VAL A 68 0.72 8.68 -4.59
CA VAL A 68 0.55 7.69 -5.67
C VAL A 68 -0.61 6.74 -5.35
N ILE A 69 -0.73 6.27 -4.10
CA ILE A 69 -1.85 5.42 -3.68
C ILE A 69 -3.18 6.19 -3.83
N PHE A 70 -3.22 7.43 -3.36
CA PHE A 70 -4.39 8.30 -3.50
C PHE A 70 -4.78 8.49 -4.97
N ASP A 71 -3.83 8.82 -5.83
CA ASP A 71 -4.07 9.02 -7.26
C ASP A 71 -4.64 7.77 -7.95
N SER A 72 -4.03 6.61 -7.65
CA SER A 72 -4.47 5.32 -8.18
C SER A 72 -5.90 4.95 -7.78
N ARG A 73 -6.41 5.47 -6.65
CA ARG A 73 -7.74 5.15 -6.13
C ARG A 73 -8.83 6.13 -6.51
N PHE A 74 -8.49 7.41 -6.64
CA PHE A 74 -9.47 8.48 -6.87
C PHE A 74 -9.54 8.94 -8.32
N PHE A 75 -8.41 8.92 -9.04
CA PHE A 75 -8.34 9.49 -10.39
C PHE A 75 -8.16 8.43 -11.48
N THR A 76 -7.58 7.28 -11.16
CA THR A 76 -7.46 6.19 -12.13
C THR A 76 -8.78 5.43 -12.24
N LYS A 77 -9.59 5.76 -13.26
CA LYS A 77 -10.69 4.91 -13.74
C LYS A 77 -10.13 3.64 -14.37
N SER A 78 -9.65 2.72 -13.55
CA SER A 78 -9.31 1.37 -13.99
C SER A 78 -10.62 0.66 -14.35
N SER A 79 -10.78 0.34 -15.64
CA SER A 79 -11.98 -0.24 -16.27
C SER A 79 -12.39 -1.64 -15.75
N GLY A 80 -11.85 -2.08 -14.61
CA GLY A 80 -12.19 -3.31 -13.91
C GLY A 80 -12.19 -3.20 -12.37
N ASP A 81 -11.92 -2.02 -11.80
CA ASP A 81 -11.89 -1.79 -10.35
C ASP A 81 -13.21 -1.24 -9.77
N GLU A 82 -14.27 -1.15 -10.58
CA GLU A 82 -15.62 -0.77 -10.13
C GLU A 82 -16.20 -1.74 -9.07
N THR A 83 -15.60 -2.92 -8.90
CA THR A 83 -15.97 -3.92 -7.90
C THR A 83 -15.32 -3.74 -6.52
N LEU A 84 -14.50 -2.71 -6.33
CA LEU A 84 -13.97 -2.38 -5.01
C LEU A 84 -15.01 -1.63 -4.18
N SER A 85 -15.61 -2.36 -3.23
CA SER A 85 -16.54 -1.82 -2.23
C SER A 85 -16.03 -0.50 -1.65
N ASP A 86 -16.90 0.50 -1.53
CA ASP A 86 -16.59 1.81 -0.93
C ASP A 86 -15.93 1.70 0.44
N LEU A 87 -16.15 0.58 1.15
CA LEU A 87 -15.46 0.23 2.39
C LEU A 87 -13.94 0.11 2.23
N ASN A 88 -13.45 -0.49 1.15
CA ASN A 88 -12.01 -0.63 0.91
C ASN A 88 -11.36 0.74 0.63
N LYS A 89 -12.04 1.60 -0.14
CA LYS A 89 -11.59 2.98 -0.37
C LYS A 89 -11.52 3.75 0.96
N LEU A 90 -12.55 3.63 1.80
CA LEU A 90 -12.58 4.25 3.12
C LEU A 90 -11.41 3.79 4.00
N ILE A 91 -11.11 2.48 4.04
CA ILE A 91 -10.00 1.94 4.81
C ILE A 91 -8.66 2.49 4.31
N VAL A 92 -8.45 2.57 2.99
CA VAL A 92 -7.22 3.14 2.41
C VAL A 92 -7.09 4.63 2.76
N ILE A 93 -8.16 5.42 2.69
CA ILE A 93 -8.15 6.84 3.10
C ILE A 93 -7.75 6.98 4.57
N ILE A 94 -8.34 6.17 5.45
CA ILE A 94 -8.01 6.18 6.88
C ILE A 94 -6.54 5.82 7.07
N GLY A 95 -6.04 4.81 6.36
CA GLY A 95 -4.62 4.42 6.36
C GLY A 95 -3.70 5.55 5.92
N ILE A 96 -4.05 6.27 4.85
CA ILE A 96 -3.32 7.45 4.38
C ILE A 96 -3.28 8.52 5.48
N PHE A 97 -4.43 8.86 6.05
CA PHE A 97 -4.52 9.91 7.06
C PHE A 97 -3.70 9.58 8.32
N VAL A 98 -3.82 8.35 8.82
CA VAL A 98 -3.03 7.86 9.97
C VAL A 98 -1.54 7.90 9.64
N SER A 99 -1.13 7.46 8.45
CA SER A 99 0.27 7.49 8.02
C SER A 99 0.83 8.92 8.02
N VAL A 100 0.08 9.88 7.45
CA VAL A 100 0.48 11.30 7.42
C VAL A 100 0.64 11.86 8.84
N LEU A 101 -0.28 11.56 9.76
CA LEU A 101 -0.20 12.06 11.14
C LEU A 101 1.04 11.53 11.87
N ILE A 102 1.36 10.24 11.73
CA ILE A 102 2.55 9.66 12.37
C ILE A 102 3.83 10.24 11.76
N LEU A 103 3.88 10.34 10.43
CA LEU A 103 5.03 10.93 9.73
C LEU A 103 5.21 12.41 10.08
N TRP A 104 4.13 13.19 10.17
CA TRP A 104 4.21 14.58 10.61
C TRP A 104 4.73 14.69 12.04
N LYS A 105 4.21 13.84 12.94
CA LYS A 105 4.65 13.81 14.33
C LYS A 105 6.11 13.39 14.45
N SER A 106 6.61 12.50 13.60
CA SER A 106 8.02 12.08 13.60
C SER A 106 8.95 13.23 13.26
N VAL A 107 8.60 14.07 12.28
CA VAL A 107 9.37 15.27 11.92
C VAL A 107 9.33 16.30 13.05
N SER A 108 8.13 16.59 13.59
CA SER A 108 7.95 17.57 14.65
C SER A 108 8.71 17.22 15.93
N SER A 109 8.74 15.93 16.30
CA SER A 109 9.44 15.43 17.49
C SER A 109 10.87 14.97 17.22
N ARG A 110 11.33 15.02 15.96
CA ARG A 110 12.61 14.44 15.50
C ARG A 110 12.80 12.97 15.96
N SER A 111 11.71 12.22 16.02
CA SER A 111 11.70 10.85 16.55
C SER A 111 11.89 9.82 15.44
N TYR A 112 13.02 9.12 15.50
CA TYR A 112 13.34 7.99 14.60
C TYR A 112 12.35 6.82 14.75
N LEU A 113 11.89 6.56 15.97
CA LEU A 113 10.91 5.49 16.23
C LEU A 113 9.58 5.81 15.54
N LEU A 114 9.10 7.05 15.65
CA LEU A 114 7.88 7.46 14.95
C LEU A 114 8.08 7.48 13.42
N ALA A 115 9.28 7.80 12.94
CA ALA A 115 9.58 7.72 11.51
C ALA A 115 9.49 6.27 11.00
N PHE A 116 10.07 5.32 11.74
CA PHE A 116 9.94 3.89 11.45
C PHE A 116 8.49 3.41 11.51
N CYS A 117 7.74 3.78 12.56
CA CYS A 117 6.31 3.45 12.66
C CYS A 117 5.49 4.04 11.50
N GLY A 118 5.79 5.27 11.10
CA GLY A 118 5.14 5.92 9.96
C GLY A 118 5.45 5.22 8.64
N LEU A 119 6.72 4.89 8.39
CA LEU A 119 7.13 4.11 7.22
C LEU A 119 6.43 2.75 7.19
N PHE A 120 6.38 2.06 8.33
CA PHE A 120 5.68 0.79 8.46
C PHE A 120 4.19 0.93 8.11
N TRP A 121 3.52 2.00 8.54
CA TRP A 121 2.13 2.25 8.18
C TRP A 121 1.93 2.57 6.69
N VAL A 122 2.86 3.30 6.07
CA VAL A 122 2.84 3.53 4.62
C VAL A 122 2.93 2.20 3.87
N VAL A 123 3.86 1.33 4.26
CA VAL A 123 4.04 0.00 3.64
C VAL A 123 2.79 -0.86 3.82
N LEU A 124 2.19 -0.85 5.01
CA LEU A 124 0.95 -1.59 5.26
C LEU A 124 -0.24 -1.04 4.48
N THR A 125 -0.36 0.28 4.35
CA THR A 125 -1.40 0.92 3.54
C THR A 125 -1.21 0.55 2.06
N TRP A 126 0.02 0.61 1.57
CA TRP A 126 0.38 0.16 0.22
C TRP A 126 0.07 -1.33 0.00
N PHE A 127 0.42 -2.18 0.97
CA PHE A 127 0.18 -3.61 0.89
C PHE A 127 -1.32 -3.90 0.80
N TYR A 128 -2.11 -3.31 1.72
CA TYR A 128 -3.56 -3.45 1.75
C TYR A 128 -4.20 -2.96 0.46
N ASP A 129 -3.71 -1.84 -0.07
CA ASP A 129 -4.14 -1.30 -1.35
C ASP A 129 -3.90 -2.30 -2.48
N ARG A 130 -2.68 -2.85 -2.56
CA ARG A 130 -2.26 -3.70 -3.67
C ARG A 130 -2.92 -5.07 -3.66
N ILE A 131 -3.10 -5.72 -2.51
CA ILE A 131 -3.81 -7.01 -2.42
C ILE A 131 -5.29 -6.88 -2.80
N ASN A 132 -5.87 -5.68 -2.63
CA ASN A 132 -7.27 -5.42 -2.97
C ASN A 132 -7.47 -5.04 -4.44
N HIS A 133 -6.42 -4.97 -5.25
CA HIS A 133 -6.57 -4.73 -6.68
C HIS A 133 -7.36 -5.87 -7.35
N SER A 134 -8.21 -5.53 -8.32
CA SER A 134 -8.99 -6.48 -9.14
C SER A 134 -8.18 -7.64 -9.73
N LYS A 135 -6.89 -7.44 -10.00
CA LYS A 135 -5.97 -8.46 -10.53
C LYS A 135 -5.87 -9.72 -9.65
N TYR A 136 -6.07 -9.58 -8.34
CA TYR A 136 -6.01 -10.69 -7.38
C TYR A 136 -7.39 -11.27 -7.03
N ASN A 137 -8.46 -10.80 -7.69
CA ASN A 137 -9.81 -11.29 -7.48
C ASN A 137 -10.13 -12.49 -8.38
N ILE A 138 -10.04 -13.70 -7.82
CA ILE A 138 -10.29 -14.99 -8.51
C ILE A 138 -11.71 -15.10 -9.10
N VAL A 139 -12.67 -14.34 -8.56
CA VAL A 139 -14.06 -14.34 -9.07
C VAL A 139 -14.14 -13.82 -10.51
N ASN A 140 -13.25 -12.89 -10.90
CA ASN A 140 -13.25 -12.34 -12.26
C ASN A 140 -12.50 -13.22 -13.27
N SER A 141 -11.57 -14.10 -12.83
CA SER A 141 -10.83 -14.95 -13.77
C SER A 141 -11.69 -16.06 -14.36
N LYS A 142 -12.68 -16.58 -13.62
CA LYS A 142 -13.65 -17.56 -14.14
C LYS A 142 -14.62 -16.94 -15.15
N ASN A 143 -15.02 -15.69 -14.95
CA ASN A 143 -15.93 -15.01 -15.89
C ASN A 143 -15.21 -14.43 -17.12
N SER A 144 -13.88 -14.26 -17.08
CA SER A 144 -13.10 -13.72 -18.21
C SER A 144 -12.74 -14.76 -19.29
N LEU A 145 -12.88 -16.06 -19.00
CA LEU A 145 -12.57 -17.15 -19.93
C LEU A 145 -13.80 -17.72 -20.67
N GLY A 146 -14.97 -17.10 -20.48
CA GLY A 146 -16.17 -17.36 -21.28
C GLY A 146 -17.16 -18.31 -20.62
N GLY A 147 -18.35 -17.75 -20.31
CA GLY A 147 -19.64 -18.44 -20.29
C GLY A 147 -19.89 -19.44 -19.16
N GLU A 148 -21.09 -19.35 -18.59
CA GLU A 148 -21.69 -20.43 -17.82
C GLU A 148 -21.61 -21.76 -18.57
N VAL A 149 -21.25 -22.83 -17.84
CA VAL A 149 -21.73 -24.19 -18.10
C VAL A 149 -22.40 -24.69 -16.85
#